data_AF-A0A2N2Y4V4-F1
#
_entry.id   AF-A0A2N2Y4V4-F1
#
_cell.length_a   1.000
_cell.length_b   1.000
_cell.length_c   1.000
_cell.angle_alpha   90.00
_cell.angle_beta   90.00
_cell.angle_gamma   90.00
#
_symmetry.space_group_name_H-M   'P 1'
#
loop_
_entity.id
_entity.type
_entity.pdbx_description
1 polymer ?
#
loop_
_entity_poly.entity_id
_entity_poly.type
_entity_poly.pdbx_seq_one_letter_code
_entity_poly.pdbx_strand_id
1 'polypeptide(L)'
;MIKDFENRTIYDPVNDPVSVDDPENDPENERQKHLLFLIGQNRRISITELTKECKVGRETIKRDLNKLKSLNLLQRIGPAKGGHWEVVSS
;
A
#
# COMPACT_ATOMS: atom_id res chain seq x y z
N MET A 1 -39.48 -7.68 0.77
CA MET A 1 -38.48 -8.40 -0.06
C MET A 1 -37.12 -8.10 0.50
N ILE A 2 -36.55 -9.10 1.15
CA ILE A 2 -35.24 -9.13 1.83
C ILE A 2 -34.15 -8.98 0.74
N LYS A 3 -33.42 -7.85 0.73
CA LYS A 3 -32.02 -7.69 1.19
C LYS A 3 -31.12 -8.82 0.71
N ASP A 4 -30.12 -8.49 -0.12
CA ASP A 4 -28.73 -8.99 -0.06
C ASP A 4 -27.89 -8.26 -1.13
N PHE A 5 -27.60 -6.98 -0.85
CA PHE A 5 -26.53 -6.26 -1.53
C PHE A 5 -25.23 -6.80 -0.93
N GLU A 6 -24.56 -7.69 -1.67
CA GLU A 6 -23.25 -8.26 -1.35
C GLU A 6 -22.19 -7.14 -1.26
N ASN A 7 -22.16 -6.46 -0.11
CA ASN A 7 -21.07 -5.57 0.29
C ASN A 7 -20.56 -6.02 1.65
N ARG A 8 -19.95 -7.22 1.70
CA ARG A 8 -19.06 -7.61 2.80
C ARG A 8 -17.62 -7.36 2.38
N THR A 9 -17.18 -6.11 2.51
CA THR A 9 -15.82 -5.86 2.97
C THR A 9 -15.89 -5.71 4.49
N ILE A 10 -15.97 -6.83 5.19
CA ILE A 10 -15.63 -6.89 6.62
C ILE A 10 -14.11 -6.78 6.72
N TYR A 11 -13.63 -5.54 6.77
CA TYR A 11 -12.33 -5.25 7.38
C TYR A 11 -12.63 -4.33 8.55
N ASP A 12 -12.78 -4.96 9.70
CA ASP A 12 -12.80 -4.37 11.01
C ASP A 12 -11.47 -3.61 11.21
N PRO A 13 -11.48 -2.34 11.63
CA PRO A 13 -10.25 -1.60 11.88
C PRO A 13 -9.64 -2.12 13.20
N VAL A 14 -8.94 -3.25 13.15
CA VAL A 14 -8.03 -3.63 14.23
C VAL A 14 -6.82 -2.73 14.11
N ASN A 15 -6.90 -1.63 14.84
CA ASN A 15 -5.77 -0.86 15.29
C ASN A 15 -4.94 -1.80 16.20
N ASP A 16 -4.02 -2.56 15.60
CA ASP A 16 -3.03 -3.31 16.37
C ASP A 16 -2.21 -2.31 17.18
N PRO A 17 -2.08 -2.47 18.51
CA PRO A 17 -1.34 -1.53 19.33
C PRO A 17 0.12 -1.59 18.90
N VAL A 18 0.57 -0.51 18.25
CA VAL A 18 2.00 -0.23 18.05
C VAL A 18 2.69 -0.36 19.39
N SER A 19 3.45 -1.45 19.54
CA SER A 19 4.27 -1.67 20.72
C SER A 19 5.43 -0.69 20.65
N VAL A 20 5.49 0.10 21.71
CA VAL A 20 6.53 1.08 22.06
C VAL A 20 7.91 0.43 22.08
N ASP A 21 8.91 1.14 21.54
CA ASP A 21 10.32 1.24 21.99
C ASP A 21 11.23 1.58 20.79
N ASP A 22 11.14 2.82 20.27
CA ASP A 22 12.28 3.67 19.84
C ASP A 22 11.76 5.00 19.22
N PRO A 23 12.29 6.17 19.57
CA PRO A 23 11.74 7.46 19.17
C PRO A 23 12.25 7.87 17.78
N GLU A 24 11.93 7.15 16.71
CA GLU A 24 11.95 7.70 15.32
C GLU A 24 11.39 6.75 14.23
N ASN A 25 10.68 5.67 14.56
CA ASN A 25 10.19 4.73 13.56
C ASN A 25 8.66 4.64 13.55
N ASP A 26 8.01 5.57 12.83
CA ASP A 26 6.57 5.50 12.62
C ASP A 26 6.22 4.21 11.83
N PRO A 27 5.27 3.38 12.26
CA PRO A 27 4.86 2.15 11.56
C PRO A 27 4.43 2.40 10.10
N GLU A 28 4.02 3.62 9.78
CA GLU A 28 3.73 4.04 8.42
C GLU A 28 4.99 4.08 7.54
N ASN A 29 6.13 4.48 8.09
CA ASN A 29 7.40 4.58 7.38
C ASN A 29 7.93 3.19 7.00
N GLU A 30 7.85 2.21 7.91
CA GLU A 30 8.28 0.84 7.64
C GLU A 30 7.43 0.17 6.56
N ARG A 31 6.12 0.39 6.58
CA ARG A 31 5.22 -0.10 5.54
C ARG A 31 5.53 0.52 4.18
N GLN A 32 5.83 1.82 4.14
CA GLN A 32 6.24 2.51 2.92
C GLN A 32 7.56 1.97 2.35
N LYS A 33 8.56 1.71 3.19
CA LYS A 33 9.81 1.05 2.78
C LYS A 33 9.53 -0.36 2.24
N HIS A 34 8.68 -1.13 2.91
CA HIS A 34 8.30 -2.46 2.46
C HIS A 34 7.55 -2.43 1.11
N LEU A 35 6.66 -1.45 0.90
CA LEU A 35 6.00 -1.20 -0.38
C LEU A 35 7.01 -0.93 -1.51
N LEU A 36 7.99 -0.06 -1.26
CA LEU A 36 9.06 0.23 -2.23
C LEU A 36 9.88 -1.03 -2.55
N PHE A 37 10.19 -1.85 -1.54
CA PHE A 37 10.88 -3.13 -1.74
C PHE A 37 10.08 -4.07 -2.64
N LEU A 38 8.79 -4.31 -2.33
CA LEU A 38 7.91 -5.17 -3.13
C LEU A 38 7.77 -4.69 -4.57
N ILE A 39 7.62 -3.38 -4.77
CA ILE A 39 7.54 -2.77 -6.10
C ILE A 39 8.87 -2.89 -6.85
N GLY A 40 10.00 -2.74 -6.16
CA GLY A 40 11.33 -2.95 -6.72
C GLY A 40 11.53 -4.38 -7.23
N GLN A 41 11.03 -5.38 -6.48
CA GLN A 41 11.04 -6.78 -6.89
C GLN A 41 10.07 -7.05 -8.05
N ASN A 42 8.87 -6.46 -8.00
CA ASN A 42 7.85 -6.63 -9.02
C ASN A 42 7.19 -5.29 -9.39
N ARG A 43 7.72 -4.66 -10.43
CA ARG A 43 7.19 -3.39 -10.97
C ARG A 43 5.74 -3.47 -11.46
N ARG A 44 5.23 -4.67 -11.73
CA ARG A 44 3.85 -4.92 -12.17
C ARG A 44 2.93 -5.34 -11.02
N ILE A 45 3.40 -5.28 -9.77
CA ILE A 45 2.60 -5.64 -8.61
C ILE A 45 1.33 -4.80 -8.55
N SER A 46 0.20 -5.47 -8.31
CA SER A 46 -1.10 -4.82 -8.23
C SER A 46 -1.39 -4.37 -6.79
N ILE A 47 -2.28 -3.40 -6.64
CA ILE A 47 -2.73 -2.94 -5.30
C ILE A 47 -3.28 -4.12 -4.49
N THR A 48 -3.98 -5.06 -5.12
CA THR A 48 -4.52 -6.25 -4.45
C THR A 48 -3.41 -7.15 -3.89
N GLU A 49 -2.30 -7.30 -4.61
CA GLU A 49 -1.16 -8.08 -4.11
C GLU A 49 -0.48 -7.34 -2.96
N LEU A 50 -0.27 -6.03 -3.10
CA LEU A 50 0.27 -5.20 -2.01
C LEU A 50 -0.57 -5.26 -0.73
N THR A 51 -1.90 -5.30 -0.85
CA THR A 51 -2.77 -5.48 0.33
C THR A 51 -2.60 -6.82 1.02
N LYS A 52 -2.32 -7.89 0.27
CA LYS A 52 -2.09 -9.23 0.84
C LYS A 52 -0.74 -9.28 1.54
N GLU A 53 0.30 -8.75 0.90
CA GLU A 53 1.66 -8.73 1.45
C GLU A 53 1.74 -7.87 2.71
N CYS A 54 1.18 -6.67 2.67
CA CYS A 54 1.19 -5.75 3.82
C CYS A 54 0.07 -6.00 4.82
N LYS A 55 -0.87 -6.92 4.54
CA LYS A 55 -2.05 -7.22 5.37
C LYS A 55 -2.86 -5.98 5.78
N VAL A 56 -2.95 -4.99 4.90
CA VAL A 56 -3.70 -3.74 5.12
C VAL A 56 -4.76 -3.52 4.03
N GLY A 57 -5.69 -2.60 4.30
CA GLY A 57 -6.73 -2.22 3.34
C GLY A 57 -6.19 -1.52 2.09
N ARG A 58 -6.94 -1.62 0.99
CA ARG A 58 -6.62 -0.93 -0.29
C ARG A 58 -6.52 0.58 -0.12
N GLU A 59 -7.34 1.17 0.73
CA GLU A 59 -7.34 2.60 1.07
C GLU A 59 -6.01 3.01 1.69
N THR A 60 -5.50 2.22 2.64
CA THR A 60 -4.19 2.41 3.27
C THR A 60 -3.07 2.33 2.24
N ILE A 61 -3.04 1.27 1.43
CA ILE A 61 -2.06 1.13 0.34
C ILE A 61 -2.11 2.32 -0.63
N LYS A 62 -3.31 2.77 -1.04
CA LYS A 62 -3.44 3.94 -1.90
C LYS A 62 -2.89 5.20 -1.25
N ARG A 63 -3.13 5.39 0.06
CA ARG A 63 -2.61 6.53 0.83
C ARG A 63 -1.09 6.50 0.85
N ASP A 64 -0.49 5.34 1.14
CA ASP A 64 0.97 5.17 1.14
C ASP A 64 1.57 5.38 -0.25
N LEU A 65 0.98 4.79 -1.29
CA LEU A 65 1.43 5.00 -2.67
C LEU A 65 1.35 6.47 -3.09
N ASN A 66 0.30 7.19 -2.67
CA ASN A 66 0.21 8.63 -2.91
C ASN A 66 1.27 9.41 -2.13
N LYS A 67 1.56 9.05 -0.88
CA LYS A 67 2.67 9.65 -0.11
C LYS A 67 4.01 9.41 -0.81
N LEU A 68 4.30 8.17 -1.20
CA LEU A 68 5.52 7.81 -1.94
C LEU A 68 5.66 8.57 -3.26
N LYS A 69 4.54 8.79 -3.98
CA LYS A 69 4.52 9.65 -5.18
C LYS A 69 4.81 11.10 -4.85
N SER A 70 4.17 11.66 -3.83
CA SER A 70 4.40 13.05 -3.40
C SER A 70 5.83 13.28 -2.93
N LEU A 71 6.46 12.25 -2.35
CA LEU A 71 7.87 12.25 -1.96
C LEU A 71 8.83 12.00 -3.14
N ASN A 72 8.32 11.85 -4.37
CA ASN A 72 9.12 11.48 -5.56
C ASN A 72 9.94 10.19 -5.39
N LEU A 73 9.47 9.25 -4.56
CA LEU A 73 10.10 7.94 -4.37
C LEU A 73 9.52 6.88 -5.32
N LEU A 74 8.30 7.12 -5.83
CA LEU A 74 7.56 6.19 -6.66
C LEU A 74 6.83 6.88 -7.80
N GLN A 75 6.93 6.34 -9.01
CA GLN A 75 6.21 6.82 -10.20
C GLN A 75 5.47 5.68 -10.89
N ARG A 76 4.38 6.00 -11.59
CA ARG A 76 3.74 5.07 -12.52
C ARG A 76 4.11 5.45 -13.95
N ILE A 77 4.79 4.54 -14.65
CA ILE A 77 5.30 4.74 -16.01
C ILE A 77 4.47 3.92 -17.00
N GLY A 78 4.13 4.53 -18.14
CA GLY A 78 3.50 3.85 -19.27
C GLY A 78 1.98 4.04 -19.40
N PRO A 79 1.36 3.37 -20.39
CA PRO A 79 -0.03 3.60 -20.76
C PRO A 79 -1.02 3.20 -19.66
N ALA A 80 -2.25 3.75 -19.73
CA ALA A 80 -3.32 3.45 -18.78
C ALA A 80 -3.50 1.94 -18.58
N LYS A 81 -3.48 1.18 -19.69
CA LYS A 81 -3.43 -0.28 -19.74
C LYS A 81 -1.99 -0.74 -19.96
N GLY A 82 -1.35 -1.29 -18.93
CA GLY A 82 -0.01 -1.89 -19.04
C GLY A 82 1.14 -1.05 -18.48
N GLY A 83 0.87 0.13 -17.91
CA GLY A 83 1.85 0.86 -17.12
C GLY A 83 2.29 0.09 -15.88
N HIS A 84 3.53 0.32 -15.46
CA HIS A 84 4.17 -0.32 -14.31
C HIS A 84 4.61 0.75 -13.29
N TRP A 85 4.93 0.29 -12.09
CA TRP A 85 5.49 1.10 -11.02
C TRP A 85 7.01 1.15 -11.13
N GLU A 86 7.59 2.33 -10.95
CA GLU A 86 9.03 2.54 -10.94
C GLU A 86 9.43 3.26 -9.65
N VAL A 87 10.39 2.68 -8.94
CA VAL A 87 11.01 3.32 -7.78
C VAL A 87 12.04 4.30 -8.29
N VAL A 88 11.90 5.56 -7.90
CA VAL A 88 12.71 6.69 -8.40
C VAL A 88 13.96 6.91 -7.53
N SER A 89 14.00 6.32 -6.33
CA SER A 89 15.14 6.41 -5.40
C SER A 89 16.44 5.95 -6.10
N SER A 90 17.31 6.92 -6.39
CA SER A 90 18.68 6.71 -6.88
C SER A 90 19.68 6.86 -5.74
#